data_AF-M4QG69-F1
#
_entry.id   AF-M4QG69-F1
#
_cell.length_a   1.000
_cell.length_b   1.000
_cell.length_c   1.000
_cell.angle_alpha   90.00
_cell.angle_beta   90.00
_cell.angle_gamma   90.00
#
_symmetry.space_group_name_H-M   'P 1'
#
loop_
_entity.id
_entity.type
_entity.pdbx_description
1 polymer ?
#
loop_
_entity_poly.entity_id
_entity_poly.type
_entity_poly.pdbx_seq_one_letter_code
_entity_poly.pdbx_strand_id
1 'polypeptide(L)'
;LIVGLGAASTANAQQQQPPQPQERFLPNFLSNDDYDLTDPFYHNIFLGDTAALLDQQDDSKSQFKFYSNDENSVPDSILFSKLLHDQLLNGFKKGDTIIPLDKDGKPVYKSDQRLESGKQKKVYSVTTKTATQADVKSAYSRGILGNIKDLDDEVGLLSKEINSLEGEIFNNQDAIKGLKKGVKELDKEVGVLSRDIGSLHDDVAQNQADIAQNNESIEDLYDFGHEVAKSIGEIHAHNEAQNETLKDLITNSVKNTDNITKNKADIQALENNVVEELFNLSGRLIDQKADLTKDIKTLESNVEEG
;
A
#
# COMPACT_ATOMS: atom_id res chain seq x y z
N LEU A 1 57.62 3.95 104.18
CA LEU A 1 57.34 4.52 105.51
C LEU A 1 56.32 5.63 105.32
N ILE A 2 55.34 5.73 106.23
CA ILE A 2 54.33 6.79 106.41
C ILE A 2 53.01 6.65 105.63
N VAL A 3 51.98 6.65 106.46
CA VAL A 3 50.53 6.55 106.30
C VAL A 3 49.94 7.97 106.30
N GLY A 4 48.76 8.17 105.70
CA GLY A 4 47.86 9.30 106.04
C GLY A 4 46.96 9.69 104.87
N LEU A 5 45.70 9.23 104.82
CA LEU A 5 44.49 9.86 105.38
C LEU A 5 43.92 10.97 104.48
N GLY A 6 42.65 10.82 104.07
CA GLY A 6 41.93 11.89 103.36
C GLY A 6 40.55 11.52 102.82
N ALA A 7 39.59 11.35 103.73
CA ALA A 7 38.14 11.63 103.63
C ALA A 7 37.34 11.26 102.36
N ALA A 8 36.33 10.41 102.58
CA ALA A 8 35.16 10.27 101.72
C ALA A 8 34.33 11.57 101.70
N SER A 9 33.81 11.94 100.53
CA SER A 9 32.72 12.90 100.38
C SER A 9 31.70 12.35 99.39
N THR A 10 30.52 12.04 99.90
CA THR A 10 29.30 11.78 99.12
C THR A 10 28.76 13.12 98.62
N ALA A 11 28.89 13.38 97.32
CA ALA A 11 28.33 14.56 96.67
C ALA A 11 27.02 14.21 95.95
N ASN A 12 25.94 14.87 96.39
CA ASN A 12 24.62 14.92 95.78
C ASN A 12 24.70 15.18 94.27
N ALA A 13 24.20 14.25 93.46
CA ALA A 13 23.85 14.51 92.06
C ALA A 13 22.48 15.22 92.01
N GLN A 14 22.47 16.55 92.16
CA GLN A 14 21.35 17.37 91.70
C GLN A 14 21.42 17.42 90.16
N GLN A 15 20.45 16.79 89.51
CA GLN A 15 20.19 16.93 88.08
C GLN A 15 19.92 18.42 87.77
N GLN A 16 20.95 19.12 87.27
CA GLN A 16 20.78 20.44 86.69
C GLN A 16 20.07 20.28 85.34
N GLN A 17 18.86 20.82 85.24
CA GLN A 17 18.22 21.05 83.96
C GLN A 17 19.18 21.90 83.10
N PRO A 18 19.35 21.58 81.80
CA PRO A 18 20.14 22.43 80.91
C PRO A 18 19.58 23.86 80.90
N PRO A 19 20.43 24.90 80.78
CA PRO A 19 19.96 26.28 80.77
C PRO A 19 18.94 26.45 79.64
N GLN A 20 17.71 26.82 80.00
CA GLN A 20 16.69 27.19 79.02
C GLN A 20 17.20 28.39 78.21
N PRO A 21 17.05 28.41 76.88
CA PRO A 21 17.41 29.56 76.07
C PRO A 21 16.74 30.81 76.63
N GLN A 22 17.48 31.92 76.71
CA GLN A 22 16.92 33.15 77.26
C GLN A 22 15.91 33.71 76.25
N GLU A 23 14.63 33.61 76.60
CA GLU A 23 13.56 34.15 75.79
C GLU A 23 13.47 35.67 75.98
N ARG A 24 13.78 36.41 74.91
CA ARG A 24 13.74 37.87 74.90
C ARG A 24 12.70 38.35 73.90
N PHE A 25 11.64 38.99 74.41
CA PHE A 25 10.63 39.62 73.56
C PHE A 25 11.23 40.79 72.78
N LEU A 26 10.92 40.85 71.49
CA LEU A 26 11.37 41.93 70.64
C LEU A 26 10.67 43.24 71.06
N PRO A 27 11.40 44.36 71.16
CA PRO A 27 10.83 45.62 71.61
C PRO A 27 9.81 46.17 70.59
N ASN A 28 8.87 46.98 71.05
CA ASN A 28 7.99 47.73 70.17
C ASN A 28 8.82 48.75 69.37
N PHE A 29 8.82 48.66 68.04
CA PHE A 29 9.52 49.62 67.17
C PHE A 29 8.66 50.86 66.84
N LEU A 30 7.38 50.83 67.19
CA LEU A 30 6.42 51.92 67.01
C LEU A 30 5.93 52.39 68.40
N SER A 31 6.80 53.00 69.20
CA SER A 31 6.33 53.79 70.33
C SER A 31 5.77 55.09 69.78
N ASN A 32 4.44 55.19 69.67
CA ASN A 32 3.80 56.47 69.38
C ASN A 32 3.51 57.16 70.72
N ASP A 33 4.15 58.29 70.99
CA ASP A 33 4.01 59.01 72.27
C ASP A 33 2.65 59.73 72.43
N ASP A 34 1.74 59.60 71.45
CA ASP A 34 0.38 60.16 71.47
C ASP A 34 -0.68 59.10 71.78
N TYR A 35 -1.11 59.08 73.04
CA TYR A 35 -2.13 58.17 73.58
C TYR A 35 -3.55 58.71 73.31
N ASP A 36 -4.29 58.08 72.40
CA ASP A 36 -5.67 57.65 72.67
C ASP A 36 -6.17 56.70 71.56
N LEU A 37 -6.59 55.49 71.96
CA LEU A 37 -7.39 54.52 71.20
C LEU A 37 -6.77 53.64 70.08
N THR A 38 -5.49 53.79 69.70
CA THR A 38 -4.93 52.97 68.58
C THR A 38 -3.72 52.08 68.90
N ASP A 39 -3.05 52.25 70.03
CA ASP A 39 -1.69 51.70 70.25
C ASP A 39 -1.57 50.15 70.41
N PRO A 40 -2.53 49.41 71.04
CA PRO A 40 -2.39 47.95 71.17
C PRO A 40 -2.57 47.16 69.86
N PHE A 41 -3.32 47.72 68.91
CA PHE A 41 -3.66 47.02 67.66
C PHE A 41 -2.51 47.03 66.66
N TYR A 42 -1.70 48.10 66.59
CA TYR A 42 -0.59 48.18 65.62
C TYR A 42 0.67 47.41 66.05
N HIS A 43 0.90 47.26 67.36
CA HIS A 43 2.01 46.45 67.91
C HIS A 43 1.92 44.97 67.50
N ASN A 44 0.70 44.43 67.52
CA ASN A 44 0.44 43.04 67.19
C ASN A 44 0.57 42.71 65.69
N ILE A 45 0.59 43.71 64.82
CA ILE A 45 0.55 43.49 63.37
C ILE A 45 1.93 43.15 62.81
N PHE A 46 2.97 43.91 63.13
CA PHE A 46 4.27 43.74 62.45
C PHE A 46 5.09 42.58 63.00
N LEU A 47 5.41 42.65 64.30
CA LEU A 47 6.13 41.61 64.99
C LEU A 47 5.18 40.65 65.69
N GLY A 48 4.01 41.12 66.13
CA GLY A 48 3.19 40.34 67.04
C GLY A 48 3.90 40.09 68.37
N ASP A 49 3.34 39.18 69.17
CA ASP A 49 4.04 38.61 70.31
C ASP A 49 5.15 37.66 69.81
N THR A 50 6.32 38.24 69.49
CA THR A 50 7.49 37.48 69.02
C THR A 50 8.65 37.59 70.01
N ALA A 51 9.23 36.43 70.32
CA ALA A 51 10.46 36.35 71.09
C ALA A 51 11.62 35.85 70.24
N ALA A 52 12.80 36.42 70.50
CA ALA A 52 14.07 35.82 70.11
C ALA A 52 14.51 34.86 71.21
N LEU A 53 14.68 33.59 70.85
CA LEU A 53 15.36 32.58 71.65
C LEU A 53 16.84 32.68 71.32
N LEU A 54 17.57 33.39 72.17
CA LEU A 54 19.00 33.64 71.98
C LEU A 54 19.81 32.43 72.46
N ASP A 55 20.67 31.91 71.60
CA ASP A 55 21.67 30.92 71.98
C ASP A 55 22.91 31.66 72.49
N GLN A 56 23.29 31.44 73.76
CA GLN A 56 24.38 32.16 74.42
C GLN A 56 25.78 31.84 73.84
N GLN A 57 25.90 30.83 72.98
CA GLN A 57 27.17 30.37 72.41
C GLN A 57 27.28 30.61 70.90
N ASP A 58 26.16 30.73 70.19
CA ASP A 58 26.13 30.87 68.74
C ASP A 58 24.92 31.67 68.28
N ASP A 59 25.09 32.97 68.09
CA ASP A 59 24.03 33.89 67.66
C ASP A 59 23.34 33.44 66.36
N SER A 60 24.04 32.68 65.49
CA SER A 60 23.50 32.15 64.24
C SER A 60 22.46 31.03 64.43
N LYS A 61 22.37 30.46 65.65
CA LYS A 61 21.35 29.49 66.05
C LYS A 61 20.14 30.11 66.75
N SER A 62 20.11 31.43 66.89
CA SER A 62 18.99 32.12 67.48
C SER A 62 17.71 31.85 66.69
N GLN A 63 16.62 31.52 67.39
CA GLN A 63 15.34 31.17 66.79
C GLN A 63 14.30 32.24 67.13
N PHE A 64 13.35 32.45 66.22
CA PHE A 64 12.15 33.22 66.53
C PHE A 64 11.06 32.29 67.03
N LYS A 65 10.40 32.70 68.11
CA LYS A 65 9.19 32.08 68.62
C LYS A 65 8.04 33.07 68.49
N PHE A 66 7.10 32.75 67.62
CA PHE A 66 5.91 33.54 67.32
C PHE A 66 4.75 32.99 68.13
N TYR A 67 4.00 33.86 68.81
CA TYR A 67 2.81 33.50 69.58
C TYR A 67 1.54 34.01 68.89
N SER A 68 0.43 33.31 69.12
CA SER A 68 -0.90 33.77 68.74
C SER A 68 -1.45 34.77 69.76
N ASN A 69 -2.43 35.56 69.32
CA ASN A 69 -3.09 36.55 70.18
C ASN A 69 -3.95 35.88 71.27
N ASP A 70 -4.48 34.68 71.03
CA ASP A 70 -5.29 33.92 71.99
C ASP A 70 -5.28 32.39 71.73
N GLU A 71 -6.05 31.64 72.51
CA GLU A 71 -6.14 30.17 72.44
C GLU A 71 -6.87 29.63 71.20
N ASN A 72 -7.54 30.48 70.43
CA ASN A 72 -8.34 30.10 69.26
C ASN A 72 -7.74 30.59 67.93
N SER A 73 -6.58 31.26 67.99
CA SER A 73 -5.87 31.82 66.85
C SER A 73 -4.49 31.20 66.69
N VAL A 74 -3.89 31.40 65.52
CA VAL A 74 -2.50 31.03 65.22
C VAL A 74 -1.65 32.30 65.12
N PRO A 75 -0.32 32.21 65.23
CA PRO A 75 0.55 33.35 64.92
C PRO A 75 0.27 33.91 63.53
N ASP A 76 0.09 35.23 63.44
CA ASP A 76 -0.36 35.93 62.24
C ASP A 76 0.37 37.27 62.00
N SER A 77 1.49 37.49 62.69
CA SER A 77 2.29 38.71 62.49
C SER A 77 2.87 38.79 61.09
N ILE A 78 3.08 40.02 60.58
CA ILE A 78 3.67 40.26 59.25
C ILE A 78 5.03 39.55 59.13
N LEU A 79 5.85 39.56 60.19
CA LEU A 79 7.14 38.86 60.18
C LEU A 79 6.95 37.35 60.01
N PHE A 80 6.02 36.74 60.74
CA PHE A 80 5.69 35.31 60.63
C PHE A 80 5.17 34.98 59.22
N SER A 81 4.17 35.71 58.74
CA SER A 81 3.56 35.50 57.43
C SER A 81 4.57 35.70 56.30
N LYS A 82 5.43 36.73 56.38
CA LYS A 82 6.49 36.97 55.40
C LYS A 82 7.46 35.80 55.35
N LEU A 83 7.96 35.34 56.51
CA LEU A 83 8.88 34.23 56.58
C LEU A 83 8.26 32.93 56.02
N LEU A 84 6.99 32.67 56.36
CA LEU A 84 6.27 31.50 55.86
C LEU A 84 6.06 31.56 54.35
N HIS A 85 5.60 32.70 53.83
CA HIS A 85 5.36 32.87 52.40
C HIS A 85 6.66 32.82 51.60
N ASP A 86 7.74 33.47 52.05
CA ASP A 86 9.04 33.43 51.38
C ASP A 86 9.57 32.00 51.30
N GLN A 87 9.41 31.22 52.39
CA GLN A 87 9.77 29.80 52.43
C GLN A 87 8.93 28.95 51.47
N LEU A 88 7.61 29.13 51.44
CA LEU A 88 6.73 28.35 50.56
C LEU A 88 6.91 28.73 49.09
N LEU A 89 7.18 30.01 48.80
CA LEU A 89 7.35 30.50 47.44
C LEU A 89 8.71 30.10 46.87
N ASN A 90 9.79 30.46 47.58
CA ASN A 90 11.17 30.32 47.08
C ASN A 90 11.83 29.01 47.52
N GLY A 91 11.24 28.29 48.47
CA GLY A 91 11.89 27.15 49.11
C GLY A 91 12.95 27.61 50.12
N PHE A 92 13.79 26.66 50.53
CA PHE A 92 14.85 26.88 51.51
C PHE A 92 15.96 25.84 51.33
N LYS A 93 17.18 26.22 51.74
CA LYS A 93 18.35 25.33 51.75
C LYS A 93 18.77 25.01 53.18
N LYS A 94 19.65 24.02 53.32
CA LYS A 94 20.23 23.65 54.62
C LYS A 94 20.90 24.88 55.23
N GLY A 95 20.61 25.13 56.51
CA GLY A 95 21.13 26.29 57.23
C GLY A 95 20.19 27.51 57.25
N ASP A 96 19.16 27.56 56.40
CA ASP A 96 18.19 28.66 56.43
C ASP A 96 17.29 28.56 57.67
N THR A 97 16.89 29.71 58.23
CA THR A 97 15.86 29.76 59.27
C THR A 97 14.50 29.52 58.65
N ILE A 98 13.83 28.46 59.09
CA ILE A 98 12.55 28.02 58.55
C ILE A 98 11.50 27.90 59.63
N ILE A 99 10.24 28.07 59.23
CA ILE A 99 9.08 27.63 60.00
C ILE A 99 8.93 26.12 59.75
N PRO A 100 9.01 25.28 60.81
CA PRO A 100 8.79 23.85 60.66
C PRO A 100 7.38 23.58 60.13
N LEU A 101 7.29 22.77 59.09
CA LEU A 101 6.01 22.35 58.52
C LEU A 101 5.72 20.89 58.88
N ASP A 102 4.45 20.55 59.03
CA ASP A 102 3.98 19.18 59.15
C ASP A 102 3.89 18.50 57.77
N LYS A 103 3.37 17.26 57.74
CA LYS A 103 3.19 16.47 56.52
C LYS A 103 2.27 17.14 55.49
N ASP A 104 1.32 17.95 55.94
CA ASP A 104 0.32 18.64 55.12
C ASP A 104 0.78 20.05 54.74
N GLY A 105 2.03 20.43 55.09
CA GLY A 105 2.62 21.72 54.74
C GLY A 105 2.17 22.87 55.62
N LYS A 106 1.54 22.58 56.76
CA LYS A 106 1.11 23.60 57.73
C LYS A 106 2.18 23.84 58.79
N PRO A 107 2.31 25.06 59.33
CA PRO A 107 3.21 25.32 60.44
C PRO A 107 2.95 24.38 61.63
N VAL A 108 4.01 23.87 62.24
CA VAL A 108 3.89 23.01 63.43
C VAL A 108 3.60 23.88 64.66
N TYR A 109 2.32 24.02 64.98
CA TYR A 109 1.86 24.76 66.17
C TYR A 109 2.04 23.94 67.45
N LYS A 110 2.45 24.61 68.54
CA LYS A 110 2.52 24.06 69.90
C LYS A 110 1.61 24.85 70.83
N SER A 111 1.01 24.20 71.83
CA SER A 111 0.26 24.89 72.87
C SER A 111 1.24 25.38 73.94
N ASP A 112 1.19 26.67 74.26
CA ASP A 112 2.00 27.33 75.28
C ASP A 112 1.13 28.15 76.24
N GLN A 113 1.75 28.67 77.31
CA GLN A 113 1.12 29.58 78.26
C GLN A 113 1.88 30.90 78.32
N ARG A 114 1.16 32.02 78.22
CA ARG A 114 1.69 33.38 78.34
C ARG A 114 1.13 34.05 79.58
N LEU A 115 1.95 34.82 80.29
CA LEU A 115 1.52 35.61 81.44
C LEU A 115 1.25 37.03 80.96
N GLU A 116 -0.02 37.40 80.87
CA GLU A 116 -0.47 38.72 80.39
C GLU A 116 -1.23 39.40 81.54
N SER A 117 -0.76 40.58 81.98
CA SER A 117 -1.32 41.32 83.12
C SER A 117 -1.55 40.47 84.40
N GLY A 118 -0.66 39.50 84.66
CA GLY A 118 -0.72 38.63 85.85
C GLY A 118 -1.66 37.43 85.74
N LYS A 119 -2.32 37.20 84.59
CA LYS A 119 -3.14 36.01 84.32
C LYS A 119 -2.47 35.11 83.28
N GLN A 120 -2.49 33.80 83.52
CA GLN A 120 -2.01 32.82 82.54
C GLN A 120 -3.06 32.63 81.45
N LYS A 121 -2.67 32.85 80.20
CA LYS A 121 -3.47 32.64 78.99
C LYS A 121 -2.86 31.52 78.17
N LYS A 122 -3.71 30.61 77.69
CA LYS A 122 -3.29 29.58 76.73
C LYS A 122 -3.17 30.21 75.34
N VAL A 123 -2.10 29.91 74.62
CA VAL A 123 -1.84 30.41 73.28
C VAL A 123 -1.20 29.33 72.42
N TYR A 124 -1.22 29.51 71.10
CA TYR A 124 -0.43 28.72 70.17
C TYR A 124 0.89 29.42 69.86
N SER A 125 1.96 28.65 69.68
CA SER A 125 3.24 29.18 69.26
C SER A 125 3.87 28.36 68.12
N VAL A 126 4.72 29.03 67.35
CA VAL A 126 5.58 28.41 66.35
C VAL A 126 7.01 28.87 66.59
N THR A 127 7.92 27.93 66.75
CA THR A 127 9.36 28.21 66.88
C THR A 127 10.05 27.87 65.57
N THR A 128 10.74 28.84 64.99
CA THR A 128 11.58 28.60 63.81
C THR A 128 12.71 27.64 64.16
N LYS A 129 13.23 26.93 63.16
CA LYS A 129 14.44 26.13 63.33
C LYS A 129 15.40 26.38 62.16
N THR A 130 16.66 26.03 62.35
CA THR A 130 17.61 25.94 61.25
C THR A 130 17.31 24.70 60.41
N ALA A 131 17.15 24.86 59.10
CA ALA A 131 16.84 23.78 58.17
C ALA A 131 17.96 22.73 58.13
N THR A 132 17.58 21.48 58.35
CA THR A 132 18.50 20.33 58.31
C THR A 132 18.53 19.69 56.93
N GLN A 133 19.45 18.74 56.70
CA GLN A 133 19.48 17.97 55.46
C GLN A 133 18.20 17.13 55.24
N ALA A 134 17.53 16.73 56.32
CA ALA A 134 16.26 16.02 56.24
C ALA A 134 15.14 16.96 55.74
N ASP A 135 15.13 18.20 56.22
CA ASP A 135 14.13 19.21 55.81
C ASP A 135 14.25 19.56 54.33
N VAL A 136 15.48 19.63 53.79
CA VAL A 136 15.74 19.92 52.38
C VAL A 136 15.28 18.80 51.44
N LYS A 137 15.10 17.57 51.94
CA LYS A 137 14.54 16.47 51.14
C LYS A 137 13.01 16.47 51.08
N SER A 138 12.35 17.36 51.82
CA SER A 138 10.89 17.49 51.79
C SER A 138 10.41 18.12 50.48
N ALA A 139 9.15 17.90 50.13
CA ALA A 139 8.53 18.51 48.94
C ALA A 139 8.47 20.05 49.00
N TYR A 140 8.63 20.64 50.19
CA TYR A 140 8.49 22.08 50.42
C TYR A 140 9.81 22.84 50.27
N SER A 141 10.95 22.15 50.24
CA SER A 141 12.27 22.79 50.17
C SER A 141 12.56 23.48 48.84
N ARG A 142 11.90 23.06 47.76
CA ARG A 142 12.03 23.67 46.43
C ARG A 142 11.11 24.88 46.22
N GLY A 143 10.13 25.04 47.12
CA GLY A 143 9.08 26.04 46.99
C GLY A 143 8.21 25.85 45.75
N ILE A 144 7.23 26.74 45.62
CA ILE A 144 6.34 26.80 44.46
C ILE A 144 7.14 27.14 43.19
N LEU A 145 8.14 28.02 43.27
CA LEU A 145 8.96 28.39 42.11
C LEU A 145 9.72 27.20 41.52
N GLY A 146 10.24 26.29 42.35
CA GLY A 146 10.90 25.08 41.87
C GLY A 146 9.93 24.16 41.11
N ASN A 147 8.71 23.99 41.63
CA ASN A 147 7.69 23.18 40.96
C ASN A 147 7.23 23.82 39.63
N ILE A 148 7.11 25.15 39.58
CA ILE A 148 6.80 25.88 38.35
C ILE A 148 7.90 25.68 37.31
N LYS A 149 9.17 25.71 37.74
CA LYS A 149 10.30 25.48 36.85
C LYS A 149 10.30 24.05 36.28
N ASP A 150 10.04 23.05 37.11
CA ASP A 150 9.94 21.65 36.65
C ASP A 150 8.82 21.50 35.61
N LEU A 151 7.67 22.15 35.84
CA LEU A 151 6.55 22.16 34.89
C LEU A 151 6.88 22.90 33.59
N ASP A 152 7.59 24.02 33.66
CA ASP A 152 8.03 24.78 32.48
C ASP A 152 9.00 23.96 31.61
N ASP A 153 9.94 23.24 32.25
CA ASP A 153 10.85 22.33 31.56
C ASP A 153 10.06 21.19 30.86
N GLU A 154 9.07 20.59 31.51
CA GLU A 154 8.22 19.54 30.94
C GLU A 154 7.38 20.05 29.77
N VAL A 155 6.74 21.21 29.91
CA VAL A 155 6.00 21.88 28.83
C VAL A 155 6.92 22.19 27.65
N GLY A 156 8.17 22.59 27.91
CA GLY A 156 9.18 22.81 26.88
C GLY A 156 9.56 21.54 26.12
N LEU A 157 9.63 20.38 26.80
CA LEU A 157 9.85 19.08 26.14
C LEU A 157 8.65 18.68 25.29
N LEU A 158 7.44 18.78 25.83
CA LEU A 158 6.21 18.50 25.10
C LEU A 158 6.06 19.38 23.86
N SER A 159 6.44 20.65 23.95
CA SER A 159 6.45 21.55 22.79
C SER A 159 7.39 21.07 21.69
N LYS A 160 8.58 20.55 22.03
CA LYS A 160 9.51 19.97 21.05
C LYS A 160 8.95 18.71 20.40
N GLU A 161 8.31 17.84 21.17
CA GLU A 161 7.67 16.61 20.66
C GLU A 161 6.52 16.95 19.72
N ILE A 162 5.67 17.91 20.07
CA ILE A 162 4.57 18.40 19.22
C ILE A 162 5.12 18.92 17.89
N ASN A 163 6.15 19.78 17.91
CA ASN A 163 6.77 20.29 16.69
C ASN A 163 7.35 19.18 15.80
N SER A 164 7.92 18.13 16.41
CA SER A 164 8.42 16.96 15.67
C SER A 164 7.27 16.20 14.99
N LEU A 165 6.18 15.95 15.71
CA LEU A 165 4.99 15.28 15.17
C LEU A 165 4.34 16.09 14.06
N GLU A 166 4.28 17.42 14.17
CA GLU A 166 3.81 18.30 13.11
C GLU A 166 4.63 18.14 11.81
N GLY A 167 5.95 18.02 11.94
CA GLY A 167 6.83 17.75 10.79
C GLY A 167 6.57 16.38 10.14
N GLU A 168 6.38 15.33 10.93
CA GLU A 168 6.02 14.01 10.42
C GLU A 168 4.66 14.00 9.72
N ILE A 169 3.67 14.70 10.29
CA ILE A 169 2.35 14.86 9.68
C ILE A 169 2.47 15.55 8.32
N PHE A 170 3.29 16.60 8.21
CA PHE A 170 3.52 17.31 6.95
C PHE A 170 4.15 16.38 5.89
N ASN A 171 5.19 15.62 6.25
CA ASN A 171 5.82 14.65 5.35
C ASN A 171 4.83 13.58 4.87
N ASN A 172 3.99 13.07 5.77
CA ASN A 172 2.96 12.10 5.44
C ASN A 172 1.89 12.68 4.51
N GLN A 173 1.49 13.95 4.70
CA GLN A 173 0.57 14.63 3.80
C GLN A 173 1.13 14.72 2.38
N ASP A 174 2.42 15.03 2.22
CA ASP A 174 3.05 15.10 0.91
C ASP A 174 3.20 13.73 0.26
N ALA A 175 3.56 12.70 1.02
CA ALA A 175 3.57 11.32 0.54
C ALA A 175 2.18 10.88 0.04
N ILE A 176 1.12 11.19 0.79
CA ILE A 176 -0.27 10.89 0.40
C ILE A 176 -0.66 11.63 -0.88
N LYS A 177 -0.27 12.91 -1.06
CA LYS A 177 -0.48 13.63 -2.32
C LYS A 177 0.21 12.95 -3.49
N GLY A 178 1.46 12.50 -3.30
CA GLY A 178 2.22 11.74 -4.29
C GLY A 178 1.53 10.43 -4.69
N LEU A 179 1.12 9.63 -3.71
CA LEU A 179 0.37 8.38 -3.94
C LEU A 179 -0.94 8.64 -4.68
N LYS A 180 -1.69 9.69 -4.32
CA LYS A 180 -2.93 10.06 -5.01
C LYS A 180 -2.70 10.41 -6.49
N LYS A 181 -1.58 11.06 -6.81
CA LYS A 181 -1.19 11.32 -8.20
C LYS A 181 -0.87 10.01 -8.94
N GLY A 182 -0.07 9.13 -8.33
CA GLY A 182 0.28 7.84 -8.91
C GLY A 182 -0.94 6.96 -9.20
N VAL A 183 -1.89 6.88 -8.27
CA VAL A 183 -3.17 6.15 -8.48
C VAL A 183 -3.95 6.71 -9.66
N LYS A 184 -3.98 8.03 -9.84
CA LYS A 184 -4.67 8.68 -10.97
C LYS A 184 -3.98 8.42 -12.31
N GLU A 185 -2.66 8.26 -12.32
CA GLU A 185 -1.91 7.89 -13.53
C GLU A 185 -2.17 6.43 -13.92
N LEU A 186 -2.17 5.52 -12.94
CA LEU A 186 -2.54 4.12 -13.14
C LEU A 186 -3.96 3.96 -13.70
N ASP A 187 -4.92 4.72 -13.17
CA ASP A 187 -6.31 4.71 -13.64
C ASP A 187 -6.42 5.07 -15.14
N LYS A 188 -5.63 6.06 -15.59
CA LYS A 188 -5.57 6.43 -17.02
C LYS A 188 -4.95 5.32 -17.86
N GLU A 189 -3.87 4.70 -17.40
CA GLU A 189 -3.19 3.62 -18.11
C GLU A 189 -4.10 2.40 -18.26
N VAL A 190 -4.78 1.99 -17.18
CA VAL A 190 -5.81 0.94 -17.21
C VAL A 190 -6.94 1.31 -18.19
N GLY A 191 -7.34 2.57 -18.26
CA GLY A 191 -8.32 3.05 -19.24
C GLY A 191 -7.83 3.02 -20.70
N VAL A 192 -6.54 3.20 -20.96
CA VAL A 192 -5.94 2.99 -22.29
C VAL A 192 -5.96 1.51 -22.64
N LEU A 193 -5.42 0.66 -21.76
CA LEU A 193 -5.36 -0.78 -21.97
C LEU A 193 -6.74 -1.41 -22.19
N SER A 194 -7.76 -0.94 -21.47
CA SER A 194 -9.14 -1.42 -21.66
C SER A 194 -9.69 -1.10 -23.05
N ARG A 195 -9.32 0.05 -23.64
CA ARG A 195 -9.71 0.40 -25.01
C ARG A 195 -8.94 -0.43 -26.04
N ASP A 196 -7.65 -0.64 -25.83
CA ASP A 196 -6.83 -1.45 -26.72
C ASP A 196 -7.31 -2.91 -26.76
N ILE A 197 -7.66 -3.47 -25.59
CA ILE A 197 -8.28 -4.80 -25.49
C ILE A 197 -9.61 -4.84 -26.26
N GLY A 198 -10.43 -3.79 -26.17
CA GLY A 198 -11.67 -3.67 -26.94
C GLY A 198 -11.41 -3.69 -28.45
N SER A 199 -10.44 -2.92 -28.94
CA SER A 199 -10.08 -2.91 -30.36
C SER A 199 -9.58 -4.26 -30.84
N LEU A 200 -8.71 -4.92 -30.07
CA LEU A 200 -8.20 -6.26 -30.42
C LEU A 200 -9.32 -7.31 -30.43
N HIS A 201 -10.30 -7.18 -29.53
CA HIS A 201 -11.46 -8.06 -29.52
C HIS A 201 -12.29 -7.91 -30.80
N ASP A 202 -12.51 -6.67 -31.26
CA ASP A 202 -13.22 -6.39 -32.51
C ASP A 202 -12.46 -6.92 -33.73
N ASP A 203 -11.12 -6.73 -33.78
CA ASP A 203 -10.28 -7.28 -34.84
C ASP A 203 -10.33 -8.82 -34.89
N VAL A 204 -10.31 -9.48 -33.73
CA VAL A 204 -10.43 -10.95 -33.64
C VAL A 204 -11.82 -11.41 -34.11
N ALA A 205 -12.88 -10.68 -33.75
CA ALA A 205 -14.23 -10.99 -34.21
C ALA A 205 -14.35 -10.86 -35.73
N GLN A 206 -13.75 -9.82 -36.32
CA GLN A 206 -13.71 -9.65 -37.78
C GLN A 206 -12.94 -10.79 -38.45
N ASN A 207 -11.75 -11.12 -37.94
CA ASN A 207 -10.97 -12.25 -38.46
C ASN A 207 -11.75 -13.57 -38.40
N GLN A 208 -12.53 -13.79 -37.33
CA GLN A 208 -13.36 -14.98 -37.19
C GLN A 208 -14.48 -15.03 -38.25
N ALA A 209 -15.06 -13.89 -38.59
CA ALA A 209 -16.06 -13.77 -39.66
C ALA A 209 -15.43 -14.00 -41.04
N ASP A 210 -14.26 -13.41 -41.30
CA ASP A 210 -13.54 -13.60 -42.57
C ASP A 210 -13.13 -15.06 -42.77
N ILE A 211 -12.71 -15.75 -41.70
CA ILE A 211 -12.41 -17.19 -41.74
C ILE A 211 -13.66 -18.01 -42.08
N ALA A 212 -14.82 -17.67 -41.50
CA ALA A 212 -16.07 -18.35 -41.81
C ALA A 212 -16.45 -18.19 -43.29
N GLN A 213 -16.36 -16.96 -43.82
CA GLN A 213 -16.63 -16.68 -45.23
C GLN A 213 -15.66 -17.40 -46.17
N ASN A 214 -14.38 -17.47 -45.80
CA ASN A 214 -13.40 -18.22 -46.57
C ASN A 214 -13.70 -19.72 -46.58
N ASN A 215 -14.16 -20.29 -45.46
CA ASN A 215 -14.56 -21.69 -45.40
C ASN A 215 -15.77 -21.99 -46.30
N GLU A 216 -16.79 -21.12 -46.28
CA GLU A 216 -17.94 -21.22 -47.19
C GLU A 216 -17.49 -21.16 -48.66
N SER A 217 -16.61 -20.22 -49.01
CA SER A 217 -16.08 -20.09 -50.37
C SER A 217 -15.26 -21.32 -50.81
N ILE A 218 -14.56 -21.97 -49.87
CA ILE A 218 -13.82 -23.22 -50.14
C ILE A 218 -14.79 -24.37 -50.39
N GLU A 219 -15.89 -24.46 -49.64
CA GLU A 219 -16.93 -25.47 -49.83
C GLU A 219 -17.58 -25.33 -51.21
N ASP A 220 -17.94 -24.10 -51.62
CA ASP A 220 -18.44 -23.81 -52.97
C ASP A 220 -17.46 -24.26 -54.08
N LEU A 221 -16.15 -24.07 -53.86
CA LEU A 221 -15.13 -24.53 -54.81
C LEU A 221 -15.03 -26.05 -54.89
N TYR A 222 -15.22 -26.77 -53.78
CA TYR A 222 -15.28 -28.23 -53.78
C TYR A 222 -16.48 -28.73 -54.58
N ASP A 223 -17.65 -28.13 -54.37
CA ASP A 223 -18.87 -28.47 -55.11
C ASP A 223 -18.70 -28.22 -56.62
N PHE A 224 -18.17 -27.05 -56.99
CA PHE A 224 -17.84 -26.76 -58.38
C PHE A 224 -16.84 -27.76 -58.97
N GLY A 225 -15.81 -28.14 -58.21
CA GLY A 225 -14.85 -29.16 -58.61
C GLY A 225 -15.49 -30.52 -58.86
N HIS A 226 -16.46 -30.92 -58.05
CA HIS A 226 -17.24 -32.15 -58.24
C HIS A 226 -18.08 -32.11 -59.52
N GLU A 227 -18.73 -30.98 -59.82
CA GLU A 227 -19.50 -30.81 -61.06
C GLU A 227 -18.61 -30.89 -62.30
N VAL A 228 -17.45 -30.24 -62.28
CA VAL A 228 -16.46 -30.30 -63.37
C VAL A 228 -15.98 -31.73 -63.57
N ALA A 229 -15.62 -32.44 -62.50
CA ALA A 229 -15.19 -33.83 -62.57
C ALA A 229 -16.26 -34.74 -63.19
N LYS A 230 -17.54 -34.54 -62.82
CA LYS A 230 -18.68 -35.26 -63.40
C LYS A 230 -18.82 -34.96 -64.90
N SER A 231 -18.76 -33.69 -65.29
CA SER A 231 -18.86 -33.28 -66.70
C SER A 231 -17.73 -33.87 -67.55
N ILE A 232 -16.49 -33.88 -67.04
CA ILE A 232 -15.35 -34.54 -67.70
C ILE A 232 -15.61 -36.04 -67.87
N GLY A 233 -16.17 -36.71 -66.86
CA GLY A 233 -16.56 -38.12 -66.94
C GLY A 233 -17.60 -38.39 -68.03
N GLU A 234 -18.63 -37.54 -68.13
CA GLU A 234 -19.65 -37.63 -69.18
C GLU A 234 -19.06 -37.43 -70.59
N ILE A 235 -18.16 -36.45 -70.76
CA ILE A 235 -17.45 -36.21 -72.02
C ILE A 235 -16.58 -37.41 -72.40
N HIS A 236 -15.86 -37.99 -71.42
CA HIS A 236 -15.02 -39.17 -71.67
C HIS A 236 -15.86 -40.35 -72.17
N ALA A 237 -16.99 -40.64 -71.51
CA ALA A 237 -17.91 -41.69 -71.92
C ALA A 237 -18.48 -41.45 -73.33
N HIS A 238 -18.82 -40.19 -73.66
CA HIS A 238 -19.28 -39.83 -75.00
C HIS A 238 -18.20 -40.06 -76.07
N ASN A 239 -16.96 -39.66 -75.80
CA ASN A 239 -15.83 -39.85 -76.71
C ASN A 239 -15.51 -41.34 -76.92
N GLU A 240 -15.60 -42.17 -75.88
CA GLU A 240 -15.43 -43.62 -75.98
C GLU A 240 -16.48 -44.25 -76.90
N ALA A 241 -17.75 -43.86 -76.74
CA ALA A 241 -18.83 -44.30 -77.63
C ALA A 241 -18.64 -43.85 -79.09
N GLN A 242 -18.18 -42.61 -79.31
CA GLN A 242 -17.83 -42.13 -80.64
C GLN A 242 -16.68 -42.92 -81.27
N ASN A 243 -15.65 -43.26 -80.50
CA ASN A 243 -14.50 -44.05 -80.97
C ASN A 243 -14.89 -45.47 -81.40
N GLU A 244 -15.75 -46.16 -80.65
CA GLU A 244 -16.27 -47.48 -81.07
C GLU A 244 -17.10 -47.37 -82.36
N THR A 245 -17.93 -46.33 -82.48
CA THR A 245 -18.68 -46.07 -83.73
C THR A 245 -17.73 -45.85 -84.92
N LEU A 246 -16.66 -45.07 -84.74
CA LEU A 246 -15.65 -44.83 -85.78
C LEU A 246 -14.93 -46.12 -86.19
N LYS A 247 -14.58 -46.97 -85.23
CA LYS A 247 -13.93 -48.27 -85.47
C LYS A 247 -14.81 -49.21 -86.29
N ASP A 248 -16.10 -49.24 -86.01
CA ASP A 248 -17.07 -50.00 -86.81
C ASP A 248 -17.17 -49.47 -88.25
N LEU A 249 -17.22 -48.15 -88.42
CA LEU A 249 -17.22 -47.52 -89.74
C LEU A 249 -15.94 -47.83 -90.53
N ILE A 250 -14.77 -47.75 -89.89
CA ILE A 250 -13.48 -48.12 -90.50
C ILE A 250 -13.51 -49.58 -90.94
N THR A 251 -13.96 -50.49 -90.07
CA THR A 251 -14.06 -51.92 -90.36
C THR A 251 -14.96 -52.18 -91.58
N ASN A 252 -16.11 -51.50 -91.65
CA ASN A 252 -17.01 -51.61 -92.80
C ASN A 252 -16.40 -51.02 -94.08
N SER A 253 -15.66 -49.91 -93.98
CA SER A 253 -14.97 -49.30 -95.13
C SER A 253 -13.88 -50.20 -95.70
N VAL A 254 -13.13 -50.90 -94.84
CA VAL A 254 -12.13 -51.90 -95.26
C VAL A 254 -12.82 -53.04 -96.01
N LYS A 255 -13.89 -53.62 -95.45
CA LYS A 255 -14.67 -54.68 -96.13
C LYS A 255 -15.21 -54.22 -97.49
N ASN A 256 -15.68 -52.98 -97.59
CA ASN A 256 -16.14 -52.43 -98.87
C ASN A 256 -14.99 -52.30 -99.87
N THR A 257 -13.79 -51.92 -99.42
CA THR A 257 -12.59 -51.85 -100.26
C THR A 257 -12.20 -53.23 -100.80
N ASP A 258 -12.26 -54.26 -99.94
CA ASP A 258 -12.01 -55.66 -100.33
C ASP A 258 -13.04 -56.13 -101.37
N ASN A 259 -14.33 -55.85 -101.13
CA ASN A 259 -15.40 -56.18 -102.07
C ASN A 259 -15.23 -55.49 -103.43
N ILE A 260 -14.86 -54.20 -103.45
CA ILE A 260 -14.56 -53.46 -104.69
C ILE A 260 -13.37 -54.11 -105.43
N THR A 261 -12.33 -54.50 -104.71
CA THR A 261 -11.16 -55.18 -105.27
C THR A 261 -11.55 -56.52 -105.90
N LYS A 262 -12.37 -57.31 -105.21
CA LYS A 262 -12.91 -58.58 -105.73
C LYS A 262 -13.76 -58.35 -106.98
N ASN A 263 -14.72 -57.43 -106.92
CA ASN A 263 -15.59 -57.11 -108.06
C ASN A 263 -14.76 -56.66 -109.27
N LYS A 264 -13.68 -55.88 -109.06
CA LYS A 264 -12.76 -55.48 -110.13
C LYS A 264 -12.07 -56.70 -110.77
N ALA A 265 -11.61 -57.66 -109.98
CA ALA A 265 -11.01 -58.89 -110.49
C ALA A 265 -12.02 -59.77 -111.24
N ASP A 266 -13.23 -59.91 -110.70
CA ASP A 266 -14.33 -60.66 -111.33
C ASP A 266 -14.71 -60.05 -112.69
N ILE A 267 -14.78 -58.71 -112.78
CA ILE A 267 -15.03 -57.99 -114.04
C ILE A 267 -13.90 -58.25 -115.05
N GLN A 268 -12.63 -58.14 -114.65
CA GLN A 268 -11.49 -58.41 -115.55
C GLN A 268 -11.48 -59.85 -116.06
N ALA A 269 -11.83 -60.82 -115.20
CA ALA A 269 -11.96 -62.22 -115.61
C ALA A 269 -13.10 -62.41 -116.62
N LEU A 270 -14.25 -61.77 -116.38
CA LEU A 270 -15.38 -61.80 -117.30
C LEU A 270 -15.02 -61.16 -118.65
N GLU A 271 -14.35 -60.00 -118.65
CA GLU A 271 -13.86 -59.32 -119.86
C GLU A 271 -12.94 -60.24 -120.68
N ASN A 272 -11.96 -60.90 -120.04
CA ASN A 272 -11.07 -61.84 -120.70
C ASN A 272 -11.82 -63.03 -121.30
N ASN A 273 -12.74 -63.65 -120.55
CA ASN A 273 -13.55 -64.77 -121.02
C ASN A 273 -14.41 -64.38 -122.23
N VAL A 274 -15.03 -63.21 -122.20
CA VAL A 274 -15.84 -62.69 -123.32
C VAL A 274 -14.97 -62.44 -124.55
N VAL A 275 -13.80 -61.84 -124.39
CA VAL A 275 -12.85 -61.60 -125.49
C VAL A 275 -12.35 -62.91 -126.09
N GLU A 276 -12.02 -63.90 -125.26
CA GLU A 276 -11.57 -65.24 -125.70
C GLU A 276 -12.67 -65.98 -126.47
N GLU A 277 -13.90 -66.02 -125.95
CA GLU A 277 -15.04 -66.64 -126.64
C GLU A 277 -15.36 -65.95 -127.97
N LEU A 278 -15.34 -64.61 -128.02
CA LEU A 278 -15.55 -63.86 -129.26
C LEU A 278 -14.43 -64.12 -130.28
N PHE A 279 -13.18 -64.22 -129.84
CA PHE A 279 -12.05 -64.55 -130.70
C PHE A 279 -12.16 -65.96 -131.27
N ASN A 280 -12.48 -66.95 -130.41
CA ASN A 280 -12.71 -68.33 -130.81
C ASN A 280 -13.88 -68.47 -131.80
N LEU A 281 -15.00 -67.77 -131.55
CA LEU A 281 -16.15 -67.72 -132.45
C LEU A 281 -15.76 -67.09 -133.79
N SER A 282 -15.03 -65.98 -133.78
CA SER A 282 -14.52 -65.34 -135.01
C SER A 282 -13.63 -66.29 -135.81
N GLY A 283 -12.74 -67.04 -135.15
CA GLY A 283 -11.92 -68.07 -135.81
C GLY A 283 -12.77 -69.14 -136.49
N ARG A 284 -13.73 -69.73 -135.76
CA ARG A 284 -14.65 -70.74 -136.31
C ARG A 284 -15.49 -70.21 -137.49
N LEU A 285 -15.93 -68.96 -137.43
CA LEU A 285 -16.68 -68.33 -138.52
C LEU A 285 -15.80 -68.08 -139.77
N ILE A 286 -14.51 -67.77 -139.59
CA ILE A 286 -13.54 -67.65 -140.69
C ILE A 286 -13.33 -69.02 -141.35
N ASP A 287 -13.13 -70.08 -140.55
CA ASP A 287 -12.98 -71.45 -141.05
C ASP A 287 -14.22 -71.90 -141.82
N GLN A 288 -15.41 -71.68 -141.24
CA GLN A 288 -16.69 -71.99 -141.89
C GLN A 288 -16.88 -71.21 -143.20
N LYS A 289 -16.47 -69.93 -143.25
CA LYS A 289 -16.49 -69.12 -144.47
C LYS A 289 -15.52 -69.70 -145.52
N ALA A 290 -14.36 -70.19 -145.12
CA ALA A 290 -13.39 -70.81 -146.02
C ALA A 290 -13.92 -72.13 -146.60
N ASP A 291 -14.53 -72.98 -145.78
CA ASP A 291 -15.17 -74.23 -146.22
C ASP A 291 -16.31 -73.96 -147.22
N LEU A 292 -17.22 -73.02 -146.90
CA LEU A 292 -18.28 -72.62 -147.82
C LEU A 292 -17.74 -72.07 -149.14
N THR A 293 -16.65 -71.30 -149.10
CA THR A 293 -16.00 -70.80 -150.32
C THR A 293 -15.44 -71.95 -151.17
N LYS A 294 -14.90 -72.99 -150.55
CA LYS A 294 -14.42 -74.20 -151.23
C LYS A 294 -15.56 -75.02 -151.83
N ASP A 295 -16.65 -75.19 -151.08
CA ASP A 295 -17.86 -75.88 -151.56
C ASP A 295 -18.47 -75.15 -152.77
N ILE A 296 -18.56 -73.81 -152.72
CA ILE A 296 -19.02 -72.98 -153.85
C ILE A 296 -18.15 -73.21 -155.09
N LYS A 297 -16.81 -73.15 -154.97
CA LYS A 297 -15.90 -73.43 -156.10
C LYS A 297 -16.09 -74.82 -156.70
N THR A 298 -16.35 -75.82 -155.83
CA THR A 298 -16.58 -77.20 -156.27
C THR A 298 -17.90 -77.30 -157.05
N LEU A 299 -18.96 -76.65 -156.56
CA LEU A 299 -20.24 -76.56 -157.27
C LEU A 299 -20.11 -75.83 -158.61
N GLU A 300 -19.38 -74.70 -158.65
CA GLU A 300 -19.09 -73.97 -159.88
C GLU A 300 -18.38 -74.87 -160.91
N SER A 301 -17.35 -75.63 -160.49
CA SER A 301 -16.66 -76.60 -161.36
C SER A 301 -17.61 -77.70 -161.88
N ASN A 302 -18.51 -78.22 -161.06
CA ASN A 302 -19.48 -79.24 -161.48
C ASN A 302 -20.53 -78.71 -162.48
N VAL A 303 -20.82 -77.40 -162.46
CA VAL A 303 -21.72 -76.76 -163.43
C VAL A 303 -21.02 -76.50 -164.77
N GLU A 304 -19.70 -76.31 -164.79
CA GLU A 304 -18.91 -76.12 -166.01
C GLU A 304 -18.61 -77.45 -166.76
N GLU A 305 -18.71 -78.61 -166.09
CA GLU A 305 -18.45 -79.94 -166.68
C GLU A 305 -19.70 -80.73 -167.14
N GLY A 306 -20.91 -80.20 -166.94
CA GLY A 306 -22.19 -80.79 -167.40
C GLY A 306 -22.78 -80.08 -168.62
#